data_AF-A0A2S8RVI5-F1
#
_entry.id   AF-A0A2S8RVI5-F1
#
_cell.length_a   1.000
_cell.length_b   1.000
_cell.length_c   1.000
_cell.angle_alpha   90.00
_cell.angle_beta   90.00
_cell.angle_gamma   90.00
#
_symmetry.space_group_name_H-M   'P 1'
#
loop_
_entity.id
_entity.type
_entity.pdbx_description
1 polymer ?
#
loop_
_entity_poly.entity_id
_entity_poly.type
_entity_poly.pdbx_seq_one_letter_code
_entity_poly.pdbx_strand_id
1 'polypeptide(L)'
;MKFVKAALAASAFWPLSSYAVLGGAPSVNADANAAATARSMLQSAAVEPYTMRESEDADGVTIHEYALPTNVVFAVTWQGPVRPDMRALLGSYFPNFANAGTSQARGAGPMVERSGDFHIESAGRAGHFFGKAVLPRLVPANVRVDQLP
;
A
#
# COMPACT_ATOMS: atom_id res chain seq x y z
N MET A 1 30.58 29.58 39.28
CA MET A 1 29.56 29.63 38.21
C MET A 1 30.16 29.00 36.96
N LYS A 2 29.76 27.77 36.60
CA LYS A 2 30.19 27.10 35.35
C LYS A 2 28.98 26.34 34.79
N PHE A 3 28.53 26.75 33.62
CA PHE A 3 27.30 26.34 32.97
C PHE A 3 27.38 24.87 32.50
N VAL A 4 26.44 24.05 32.94
CA VAL A 4 26.23 22.68 32.44
C VAL A 4 25.56 22.78 31.08
N LYS A 5 26.22 22.27 30.04
CA LYS A 5 25.66 22.13 28.70
C LYS A 5 24.68 20.96 28.71
N ALA A 6 23.38 21.26 28.69
CA ALA A 6 22.34 20.27 28.43
C ALA A 6 22.39 19.89 26.95
N ALA A 7 22.88 18.69 26.64
CA ALA A 7 22.73 18.08 25.32
C ALA A 7 21.29 17.58 25.21
N LEU A 8 20.45 18.34 24.49
CA LEU A 8 19.11 17.91 24.10
C LEU A 8 19.27 16.84 23.02
N ALA A 9 19.21 15.57 23.41
CA ALA A 9 19.06 14.46 22.48
C ALA A 9 17.65 14.53 21.88
N ALA A 10 17.51 15.22 20.76
CA ALA A 10 16.30 15.15 19.94
C ALA A 10 16.30 13.78 19.25
N SER A 11 15.71 12.79 19.90
CA SER A 11 15.34 11.53 19.27
C SER A 11 14.34 11.85 18.16
N ALA A 12 14.80 11.89 16.91
CA ALA A 12 13.93 11.96 15.76
C ALA A 12 13.06 10.69 15.76
N PHE A 13 11.83 10.84 16.25
CA PHE A 13 10.79 9.83 16.11
C PHE A 13 10.42 9.85 14.63
N TRP A 14 11.11 9.05 13.82
CA TRP A 14 10.67 8.82 12.46
C TRP A 14 9.28 8.18 12.53
N PRO A 15 8.26 8.74 11.88
CA PRO A 15 6.98 8.05 11.76
C PRO A 15 7.28 6.75 11.02
N LEU A 16 7.11 5.63 11.71
CA LEU A 16 7.03 4.34 11.03
C LEU A 16 5.75 4.40 10.22
N SER A 17 5.87 4.65 8.92
CA SER A 17 4.79 4.53 7.98
C SER A 17 4.28 3.09 8.04
N SER A 18 3.24 2.87 8.86
CA SER A 18 2.68 1.55 9.11
C SER A 18 1.57 1.31 8.10
N TYR A 19 1.93 0.91 6.89
CA TYR A 19 0.97 0.45 5.90
C TYR A 19 0.39 -0.91 6.27
N ALA A 20 -0.79 -1.20 5.72
CA ALA A 20 -1.42 -2.50 5.83
C ALA A 20 -0.64 -3.55 5.05
N VAL A 21 -0.55 -4.74 5.63
CA VAL A 21 -0.11 -5.93 4.92
C VAL A 21 -1.26 -6.42 4.04
N LEU A 22 -1.00 -6.73 2.77
CA LEU A 22 -1.99 -7.35 1.88
C LEU A 22 -2.55 -8.64 2.50
N GLY A 23 -3.88 -8.75 2.59
CA GLY A 23 -4.59 -9.81 3.30
C GLY A 23 -4.73 -9.60 4.82
N GLY A 24 -4.18 -8.51 5.36
CA GLY A 24 -4.28 -8.10 6.76
C GLY A 24 -5.26 -6.94 6.99
N ALA A 25 -5.23 -6.36 8.20
CA ALA A 25 -6.06 -5.22 8.56
C ALA A 25 -5.52 -3.90 7.95
N PRO A 26 -6.40 -2.95 7.60
CA PRO A 26 -6.01 -1.64 7.06
C PRO A 26 -5.17 -0.81 8.04
N SER A 27 -4.32 0.08 7.51
CA SER A 27 -3.46 0.95 8.30
C SER A 27 -4.25 1.96 9.13
N VAL A 28 -3.84 2.18 10.39
CA VAL A 28 -4.59 3.01 11.34
C VAL A 28 -4.32 4.52 11.15
N ASN A 29 -3.24 4.88 10.45
CA ASN A 29 -2.73 6.26 10.32
C ASN A 29 -3.03 6.90 8.95
N ALA A 30 -4.11 6.51 8.27
CA ALA A 30 -4.52 7.20 7.05
C ALA A 30 -5.02 8.61 7.39
N ASP A 31 -4.61 9.60 6.59
CA ASP A 31 -4.91 11.00 6.79
C ASP A 31 -6.39 11.25 7.12
N ALA A 32 -6.63 12.18 8.05
CA ALA A 32 -7.97 12.56 8.50
C ALA A 32 -8.90 13.08 7.37
N ASN A 33 -8.40 13.22 6.14
CA ASN A 33 -9.20 13.46 4.95
C ASN A 33 -10.00 12.24 4.47
N ALA A 34 -9.55 11.01 4.77
CA ALA A 34 -10.37 9.81 4.55
C ALA A 34 -11.62 9.83 5.45
N ALA A 35 -11.54 10.46 6.62
CA ALA A 35 -12.69 10.67 7.50
C ALA A 35 -13.66 11.74 6.94
N ALA A 36 -13.21 12.69 6.13
CA ALA A 36 -14.11 13.65 5.46
C ALA A 36 -14.88 12.97 4.32
N THR A 37 -14.23 12.09 3.54
CA THR A 37 -14.92 11.25 2.55
C THR A 37 -15.85 10.25 3.22
N ALA A 38 -15.42 9.61 4.32
CA ALA A 38 -16.25 8.69 5.10
C ALA A 38 -17.45 9.40 5.75
N ARG A 39 -17.30 10.67 6.19
CA ARG A 39 -18.40 11.47 6.74
C ARG A 39 -19.37 11.96 5.66
N SER A 40 -18.90 12.24 4.45
CA SER A 40 -19.77 12.51 3.30
C SER A 40 -20.51 11.25 2.81
N MET A 41 -19.98 10.05 3.08
CA MET A 41 -20.60 8.76 2.74
C MET A 41 -21.66 8.29 3.75
N LEU A 42 -21.75 8.87 4.95
CA LEU A 42 -22.81 8.56 5.93
C LEU A 42 -24.22 8.99 5.47
N GLN A 43 -24.34 9.73 4.36
CA GLN A 43 -25.62 10.17 3.79
C GLN A 43 -26.09 9.35 2.59
N SER A 44 -25.39 8.28 2.21
CA SER A 44 -25.85 7.38 1.14
C SER A 44 -25.56 5.94 1.53
N ALA A 45 -26.58 5.27 2.06
CA ALA A 45 -26.57 3.86 2.39
C ALA A 45 -26.56 2.99 1.11
N ALA A 46 -25.56 3.17 0.25
CA ALA A 46 -25.07 2.12 -0.62
C ALA A 46 -23.99 1.38 0.17
N VAL A 47 -24.11 0.06 0.29
CA VAL A 47 -23.05 -0.76 0.88
C VAL A 47 -21.88 -0.71 -0.10
N GLU A 48 -20.96 0.22 0.12
CA GLU A 48 -19.73 0.29 -0.68
C GLU A 48 -18.99 -1.05 -0.52
N PRO A 49 -18.67 -1.73 -1.63
CA PRO A 49 -18.07 -3.07 -1.61
C PRO A 49 -16.69 -3.09 -0.94
N TYR A 50 -16.05 -1.93 -0.80
CA TYR A 50 -14.77 -1.73 -0.12
C TYR A 50 -14.60 -0.28 0.34
N THR A 51 -13.61 -0.03 1.19
CA THR A 51 -13.11 1.29 1.58
C THR A 51 -11.69 1.47 1.03
N MET A 52 -11.40 2.63 0.44
CA MET A 52 -10.04 3.00 0.03
C MET A 52 -9.39 3.88 1.10
N ARG A 53 -8.14 3.60 1.46
CA ARG A 53 -7.32 4.43 2.35
C ARG A 53 -6.07 4.85 1.62
N GLU A 54 -5.77 6.14 1.65
CA GLU A 54 -4.52 6.69 1.11
C GLU A 54 -3.54 6.96 2.25
N SER A 55 -2.26 6.77 1.96
CA SER A 55 -1.17 7.00 2.88
C SER A 55 0.11 7.25 2.10
N GLU A 56 0.98 8.15 2.57
CA GLU A 56 2.21 8.54 1.88
C GLU A 56 3.44 8.23 2.75
N ASP A 57 4.50 7.70 2.14
CA ASP A 57 5.72 7.31 2.86
C ASP A 57 6.70 8.47 2.98
N ALA A 58 7.65 8.37 3.90
CA ALA A 58 8.76 9.31 4.03
C ALA A 58 9.56 9.47 2.72
N ASP A 59 9.54 8.44 1.87
CA ASP A 59 10.15 8.45 0.55
C ASP A 59 9.26 9.05 -0.56
N GLY A 60 8.08 9.61 -0.22
CA GLY A 60 7.14 10.19 -1.17
C GLY A 60 6.39 9.17 -2.02
N VAL A 61 6.22 7.95 -1.49
CA VAL A 61 5.44 6.90 -2.14
C VAL A 61 4.00 6.98 -1.64
N THR A 62 3.06 7.31 -2.53
CA THR A 62 1.63 7.21 -2.25
C THR A 62 1.18 5.77 -2.36
N ILE A 63 0.51 5.27 -1.33
CA ILE A 63 -0.03 3.92 -1.23
C ILE A 63 -1.54 4.01 -1.01
N HIS A 64 -2.32 3.36 -1.89
CA HIS A 64 -3.75 3.16 -1.71
C HIS A 64 -4.04 1.74 -1.26
N GLU A 65 -4.74 1.59 -0.15
CA GLU A 65 -5.18 0.32 0.41
C GLU A 65 -6.68 0.16 0.21
N TYR A 66 -7.10 -0.97 -0.36
CA TYR A 66 -8.50 -1.29 -0.58
C TYR A 66 -8.94 -2.40 0.37
N ALA A 67 -9.77 -2.04 1.35
CA ALA A 67 -10.21 -2.93 2.42
C ALA A 67 -11.69 -3.31 2.28
N LEU A 68 -11.98 -4.60 2.46
CA LEU A 68 -13.36 -5.10 2.58
C LEU A 68 -14.01 -4.65 3.90
N PRO A 69 -15.35 -4.65 4.00
CA PRO A 69 -16.05 -4.46 5.27
C PRO A 69 -15.65 -5.47 6.36
N THR A 70 -15.09 -6.62 5.98
CA THR A 70 -14.49 -7.61 6.88
C THR A 70 -13.12 -7.19 7.44
N ASN A 71 -12.70 -5.96 7.19
CA ASN A 71 -11.43 -5.38 7.63
C ASN A 71 -10.20 -6.11 7.07
N VAL A 72 -10.30 -6.56 5.82
CA VAL A 72 -9.22 -7.26 5.10
C VAL A 72 -8.85 -6.46 3.86
N VAL A 73 -7.57 -6.12 3.71
CA VAL A 73 -7.04 -5.46 2.52
C VAL A 73 -6.89 -6.48 1.39
N PHE A 74 -7.71 -6.35 0.35
CA PHE A 74 -7.70 -7.26 -0.79
C PHE A 74 -6.88 -6.74 -1.97
N ALA A 75 -6.65 -5.43 -2.03
CA ALA A 75 -5.81 -4.80 -3.03
C ALA A 75 -5.01 -3.65 -2.44
N VAL A 76 -3.82 -3.42 -2.97
CA VAL A 76 -2.99 -2.25 -2.71
C VAL A 76 -2.42 -1.72 -4.02
N THR A 77 -2.38 -0.41 -4.19
CA THR A 77 -1.69 0.26 -5.30
C THR A 77 -0.64 1.20 -4.72
N TRP A 78 0.43 1.43 -5.46
CA TRP A 78 1.46 2.37 -5.04
C TRP A 78 2.01 3.13 -6.23
N GLN A 79 2.44 4.37 -5.98
CA GLN A 79 3.12 5.22 -6.93
C GLN A 79 4.10 6.14 -6.21
N GLY A 80 5.28 6.37 -6.77
CA GLY A 80 6.27 7.23 -6.14
C GLY A 80 7.62 7.28 -6.85
N PRO A 81 8.57 8.05 -6.32
CA PRO A 81 9.90 8.19 -6.90
C PRO A 81 10.75 6.91 -6.71
N VAL A 82 10.42 6.13 -5.68
CA VAL A 82 11.07 4.87 -5.34
C VAL A 82 10.03 3.76 -5.19
N ARG A 83 10.50 2.51 -5.15
CA ARG A 83 9.65 1.37 -4.82
C ARG A 83 9.46 1.31 -3.29
N PRO A 84 8.23 1.13 -2.77
CA PRO A 84 8.01 1.00 -1.34
C PRO A 84 8.66 -0.28 -0.79
N ASP A 85 8.71 -0.43 0.53
CA ASP A 85 9.10 -1.69 1.15
C ASP A 85 8.07 -2.79 0.82
N MET A 86 8.35 -3.53 -0.25
CA MET A 86 7.50 -4.62 -0.75
C MET A 86 7.37 -5.75 0.27
N ARG A 87 8.32 -5.91 1.20
CA ARG A 87 8.25 -6.93 2.24
C ARG A 87 7.20 -6.54 3.28
N ALA A 88 7.17 -5.26 3.67
CA ALA A 88 6.14 -4.72 4.55
C ALA A 88 4.76 -4.73 3.88
N LEU A 89 4.68 -4.28 2.63
CA LEU A 89 3.41 -4.15 1.90
C LEU A 89 2.75 -5.51 1.59
N LEU A 90 3.54 -6.50 1.16
CA LEU A 90 3.01 -7.80 0.73
C LEU A 90 3.00 -8.87 1.83
N GLY A 91 3.83 -8.70 2.87
CA GLY A 91 4.00 -9.68 3.94
C GLY A 91 4.23 -11.09 3.43
N SER A 92 3.27 -11.99 3.69
CA SER A 92 3.35 -13.40 3.29
C SER A 92 3.42 -13.64 1.78
N TYR A 93 2.97 -12.68 0.95
CA TYR A 93 3.02 -12.77 -0.52
C TYR A 93 4.32 -12.23 -1.11
N PHE A 94 5.22 -11.68 -0.28
CA PHE A 94 6.53 -11.19 -0.73
C PHE A 94 7.38 -12.25 -1.48
N PRO A 95 7.42 -13.54 -1.05
CA PRO A 95 8.17 -14.56 -1.80
C PRO A 95 7.71 -14.71 -3.25
N ASN A 96 6.40 -14.59 -3.52
CA ASN A 96 5.85 -14.64 -4.89
C ASN A 96 6.40 -13.49 -5.73
N PHE A 97 6.43 -12.28 -5.18
CA PHE A 97 7.02 -11.11 -5.83
C PHE A 97 8.53 -11.25 -6.05
N ALA A 98 9.28 -11.76 -5.06
CA ALA A 98 10.72 -11.94 -5.18
C ALA A 98 11.08 -12.97 -6.28
N ASN A 99 10.33 -14.08 -6.34
CA ASN A 99 10.51 -15.10 -7.37
C ASN A 99 10.20 -14.57 -8.77
N ALA A 100 9.14 -13.78 -8.92
CA ALA A 100 8.83 -13.08 -10.17
C ALA A 100 9.97 -12.15 -10.60
N GLY A 101 10.56 -11.43 -9.65
CA GLY A 101 11.70 -10.51 -9.86
C GLY A 101 12.94 -11.20 -10.38
N THR A 102 13.26 -12.37 -9.83
CA THR A 102 14.42 -13.15 -10.31
C THR A 102 14.22 -13.69 -11.72
N SER A 103 12.98 -14.01 -12.10
CA SER A 103 12.63 -14.47 -13.45
C SER A 103 12.66 -13.32 -14.47
N GLN A 104 12.21 -12.13 -14.05
CA GLN A 104 12.14 -10.91 -14.86
C GLN A 104 13.48 -10.15 -14.97
N ALA A 105 14.49 -10.45 -14.13
CA ALA A 105 15.80 -9.78 -14.13
C ALA A 105 16.55 -9.78 -15.49
N ARG A 106 16.02 -10.47 -16.50
CA ARG A 106 16.50 -10.45 -17.88
C ARG A 106 15.84 -9.38 -18.78
N GLY A 107 14.93 -8.55 -18.29
CA GLY A 107 14.27 -7.51 -19.09
C GLY A 107 13.81 -6.27 -18.31
N ALA A 108 13.78 -5.11 -18.98
CA ALA A 108 13.31 -3.82 -18.44
C ALA A 108 11.78 -3.65 -18.50
N GLY A 109 11.04 -4.75 -18.55
CA GLY A 109 9.58 -4.76 -18.71
C GLY A 109 8.84 -4.75 -17.38
N PRO A 110 7.53 -4.43 -17.38
CA PRO A 110 6.68 -4.52 -16.19
C PRO A 110 6.74 -5.93 -15.61
N MET A 111 6.95 -6.02 -14.30
CA MET A 111 6.90 -7.26 -13.57
C MET A 111 5.44 -7.64 -13.34
N VAL A 112 5.01 -8.75 -13.92
CA VAL A 112 3.65 -9.27 -13.74
C VAL A 112 3.76 -10.70 -13.22
N GLU A 113 3.24 -10.93 -12.03
CA GLU A 113 3.14 -12.28 -11.45
C GLU A 113 1.68 -12.57 -11.17
N ARG A 114 1.17 -13.63 -11.79
CA ARG A 114 -0.22 -14.06 -11.66
C ARG A 114 -0.25 -15.46 -11.10
N SER A 115 -0.13 -15.56 -9.79
CA SER A 115 -0.44 -16.78 -9.05
C SER A 115 -1.93 -16.77 -8.73
N GLY A 116 -2.63 -17.91 -8.80
CA GLY A 116 -4.10 -17.94 -8.72
C GLY A 116 -4.72 -17.16 -7.55
N ASP A 117 -4.01 -17.12 -6.42
CA ASP A 117 -4.43 -16.41 -5.20
C ASP A 117 -3.85 -14.99 -5.07
N PHE A 118 -2.90 -14.59 -5.92
CA PHE A 118 -2.15 -13.35 -5.82
C PHE A 118 -1.70 -12.85 -7.20
N HIS A 119 -2.19 -11.67 -7.58
CA HIS A 119 -1.78 -10.95 -8.78
C HIS A 119 -1.01 -9.71 -8.38
N ILE A 120 0.20 -9.53 -8.92
CA ILE A 120 0.98 -8.32 -8.74
C ILE A 120 1.51 -7.82 -10.07
N GLU A 121 1.39 -6.52 -10.27
CA GLU A 121 1.95 -5.79 -11.39
C GLU A 121 2.84 -4.69 -10.79
N SER A 122 4.11 -4.66 -11.14
CA SER A 122 5.04 -3.61 -10.71
C SER A 122 5.86 -3.15 -11.90
N ALA A 123 5.81 -1.86 -12.17
CA ALA A 123 6.51 -1.25 -13.30
C ALA A 123 7.16 0.06 -12.87
N GLY A 124 7.98 0.60 -13.75
CA GLY A 124 8.54 1.92 -13.56
C GLY A 124 10.01 2.02 -13.94
N ARG A 125 10.49 3.25 -13.82
CA ARG A 125 11.87 3.66 -14.04
C ARG A 125 12.36 4.37 -12.78
N ALA A 126 13.68 4.57 -12.69
CA ALA A 126 14.23 5.42 -11.64
C ALA A 126 13.49 6.77 -11.58
N GLY A 127 12.96 7.12 -10.41
CA GLY A 127 12.18 8.34 -10.16
C GLY A 127 10.68 8.25 -10.46
N HIS A 128 10.18 7.13 -10.98
CA HIS A 128 8.75 6.90 -11.18
C HIS A 128 8.43 5.40 -11.20
N PHE A 129 8.18 4.85 -10.02
CA PHE A 129 7.71 3.49 -9.80
C PHE A 129 6.22 3.48 -9.49
N PHE A 130 5.53 2.47 -10.01
CA PHE A 130 4.13 2.26 -9.73
C PHE A 130 3.79 0.77 -9.79
N GLY A 131 2.67 0.39 -9.23
CA GLY A 131 2.21 -0.97 -9.28
C GLY A 131 0.97 -1.21 -8.45
N LYS A 132 0.46 -2.43 -8.56
CA LYS A 132 -0.70 -2.91 -7.82
C LYS A 132 -0.51 -4.36 -7.44
N ALA A 133 -1.03 -4.73 -6.28
CA ALA A 133 -1.08 -6.10 -5.81
C ALA A 133 -2.48 -6.41 -5.30
N VAL A 134 -3.01 -7.55 -5.71
CA VAL A 134 -4.44 -7.87 -5.60
C VAL A 134 -4.58 -9.35 -5.27
N LEU A 135 -5.53 -9.67 -4.40
CA LEU A 135 -5.93 -11.03 -4.06
C LEU A 135 -7.23 -11.37 -4.80
N PRO A 136 -7.19 -12.03 -5.97
CA PRO A 136 -8.36 -12.23 -6.83
C PRO A 136 -9.52 -12.92 -6.11
N ARG A 137 -9.22 -13.80 -5.14
CA ARG A 137 -10.22 -14.50 -4.33
C ARG A 137 -11.01 -13.62 -3.37
N LEU A 138 -10.47 -12.45 -3.04
CA LEU A 138 -11.09 -11.48 -2.13
C LEU A 138 -11.69 -10.27 -2.87
N VAL A 139 -11.58 -10.23 -4.19
CA VAL A 139 -12.17 -9.15 -5.01
C VAL A 139 -13.70 -9.28 -4.96
N PRO A 140 -14.43 -8.23 -4.55
CA PRO A 140 -15.88 -8.23 -4.60
C PRO A 140 -16.39 -8.42 -6.05
N ALA A 141 -17.50 -9.12 -6.24
CA ALA A 141 -18.00 -9.49 -7.58
C ALA A 141 -18.26 -8.29 -8.51
N ASN A 142 -18.49 -7.11 -7.94
CA ASN A 142 -18.72 -5.84 -8.65
C ASN A 142 -17.46 -4.99 -8.86
N VAL A 143 -16.28 -5.42 -8.42
CA VAL A 143 -15.02 -4.69 -8.59
C VAL A 143 -14.26 -5.22 -9.80
N ARG A 144 -13.82 -4.31 -10.67
CA ARG A 144 -12.90 -4.62 -11.77
C ARG A 144 -11.50 -4.20 -11.36
N VAL A 145 -10.63 -5.18 -11.14
CA VAL A 145 -9.24 -4.97 -10.73
C VAL A 145 -8.45 -4.11 -11.72
N ASP A 146 -8.85 -4.12 -12.99
CA ASP A 146 -8.26 -3.31 -14.05
C ASP A 146 -8.61 -1.81 -13.94
N GLN A 147 -9.62 -1.46 -13.14
CA GLN A 147 -10.04 -0.09 -12.88
C GLN A 147 -9.40 0.50 -11.61
N LEU A 148 -8.64 -0.31 -10.86
CA LEU A 148 -7.81 0.21 -9.78
C LEU A 148 -6.62 0.98 -10.41
N PRO A 149 -6.34 2.22 -9.95
CA PRO A 149 -5.31 3.08 -10.49
C PRO A 149 -3.90 2.48 -10.44
#